data_AF-A0A966MQ62-F1
#
_entry.id   AF-A0A966MQ62-F1
#
_cell.length_a   1.000
_cell.length_b   1.000
_cell.length_c   1.000
_cell.angle_alpha   90.00
_cell.angle_beta   90.00
_cell.angle_gamma   90.00
#
_symmetry.space_group_name_H-M   'P 1'
#
loop_
_entity.id
_entity.type
_entity.pdbx_description
1 polymer ?
#
loop_
_entity_poly.entity_id
_entity_poly.type
_entity_poly.pdbx_seq_one_letter_code
_entity_poly.pdbx_strand_id
1 'polypeptide(L)'
;MSVRVFVTGGTFDKEYDELTGTLHFEATHLPEMLRRGRCMLDVQTEVLMMIDSLEMREAHRARIVQACREAVESRIVITHGTDTMVDTAQVLSAASLDKTIVLTGAMVPYAFGSSDGLFNLGSALSF
;
A
#
# COMPACT_ATOMS: atom_id res chain seq x y z
N MET A 1 -1.69 8.27 -18.80
CA MET A 1 -2.60 8.02 -17.67
C MET A 1 -1.73 7.78 -16.46
N SER A 2 -1.85 8.61 -15.44
CA SER A 2 -1.11 8.45 -14.19
C SER A 2 -1.84 7.49 -13.24
N VAL A 3 -1.08 6.78 -12.42
CA VAL A 3 -1.58 5.92 -11.35
C VAL A 3 -1.18 6.53 -10.01
N ARG A 4 -2.13 6.69 -9.09
CA ARG A 4 -1.85 7.09 -7.71
C ARG A 4 -1.53 5.85 -6.89
N VAL A 5 -0.46 5.89 -6.10
CA VAL A 5 -0.17 4.85 -5.11
C VAL A 5 -0.16 5.46 -3.73
N PHE A 6 -1.09 5.02 -2.88
CA PHE A 6 -1.11 5.38 -1.47
C PHE A 6 -0.41 4.33 -0.63
N VAL A 7 0.52 4.76 0.21
CA VAL A 7 1.21 3.90 1.17
C VAL A 7 0.56 4.04 2.54
N THR A 8 0.19 2.91 3.13
CA THR A 8 -0.40 2.85 4.48
C THR A 8 0.42 2.01 5.47
N GLY A 9 1.59 1.54 5.05
CA GLY A 9 2.45 0.62 5.79
C GLY A 9 2.14 -0.84 5.44
N GLY A 10 1.99 -1.67 6.49
CA GLY A 10 1.85 -3.11 6.31
C GLY A 10 3.16 -3.82 5.94
N THR A 11 3.07 -5.14 5.74
CA THR A 11 4.27 -5.99 5.60
C THR A 11 5.24 -5.54 4.52
N PHE A 12 4.78 -4.88 3.45
CA PHE A 12 5.64 -4.29 2.41
C PHE A 12 6.83 -3.51 2.98
N ASP A 13 6.59 -2.69 3.99
CA ASP A 13 7.53 -1.70 4.51
C ASP A 13 8.03 -2.03 5.93
N LYS A 14 7.81 -3.26 6.40
CA LYS A 14 8.37 -3.70 7.69
C LYS A 14 9.86 -3.99 7.54
N GLU A 15 10.65 -3.44 8.46
CA GLU A 15 12.07 -3.72 8.62
C GLU A 15 12.30 -4.47 9.94
N TYR A 16 13.35 -5.28 9.97
CA TYR A 16 13.72 -6.06 11.15
C TYR A 16 14.92 -5.42 11.83
N ASP A 17 14.71 -4.97 13.06
CA ASP A 17 15.80 -4.55 13.93
C ASP A 17 16.45 -5.80 14.55
N GLU A 18 17.65 -6.14 14.08
CA GLU A 18 18.41 -7.29 14.57
C GLU A 18 18.89 -7.14 16.02
N LEU A 19 18.97 -5.92 16.54
CA LEU A 19 19.41 -5.64 17.91
C LEU A 19 18.28 -5.87 18.91
N THR A 20 17.05 -5.48 18.56
CA THR A 20 15.89 -5.60 19.45
C THR A 20 15.00 -6.80 19.13
N GLY A 21 15.15 -7.38 17.93
CA GLY A 21 14.31 -8.46 17.43
C GLY A 21 12.89 -8.02 17.06
N THR A 22 12.68 -6.72 16.82
CA THR A 22 11.36 -6.14 16.56
C THR A 22 11.18 -5.72 15.11
N LEU A 23 9.94 -5.76 14.63
CA LEU A 23 9.57 -5.24 13.33
C LEU A 23 9.07 -3.80 13.47
N HIS A 24 9.57 -2.90 12.63
CA HIS A 24 9.19 -1.49 12.64
C HIS A 24 9.08 -0.93 11.22
N PHE A 25 8.62 0.33 11.09
CA PHE A 25 8.52 1.05 9.84
C PHE A 25 9.48 2.23 9.86
N GLU A 26 10.36 2.35 8.86
CA GLU A 26 11.24 3.53 8.71
C GLU A 26 10.80 4.37 7.51
N ALA A 27 10.94 3.81 6.30
CA ALA A 27 10.54 4.44 5.06
C ALA A 27 9.87 3.42 4.15
N THR A 28 9.13 3.90 3.13
CA THR A 28 8.57 2.97 2.15
C THR A 28 9.62 2.47 1.16
N HIS A 29 9.59 1.18 0.85
CA HIS A 29 10.43 0.59 -0.19
C HIS A 29 9.86 0.76 -1.60
N LEU A 30 8.66 1.32 -1.73
CA LEU A 30 7.93 1.42 -3.00
C LEU A 30 8.74 2.05 -4.15
N PRO A 31 9.49 3.17 -3.97
CA PRO A 31 10.31 3.73 -5.05
C PRO A 31 11.39 2.76 -5.55
N GLU A 32 12.00 1.99 -4.65
CA GLU A 32 12.96 0.95 -5.03
C GLU A 32 12.28 -0.20 -5.76
N MET A 33 11.13 -0.65 -5.28
CA MET A 33 10.36 -1.73 -5.91
C MET A 33 9.98 -1.37 -7.34
N LEU A 34 9.49 -0.14 -7.57
CA LEU A 34 9.15 0.37 -8.91
C LEU A 34 10.38 0.40 -9.82
N ARG A 35 11.53 0.87 -9.31
CA ARG A 35 12.80 0.90 -10.06
C ARG A 35 13.26 -0.51 -10.43
N ARG A 36 13.27 -1.45 -9.48
CA ARG A 36 13.68 -2.85 -9.72
C ARG A 36 12.73 -3.59 -10.65
N GLY A 37 11.43 -3.29 -10.55
CA GLY A 37 10.39 -3.76 -11.47
C GLY A 37 10.46 -3.15 -12.86
N ARG A 38 11.36 -2.18 -13.10
CA ARG A 38 11.46 -1.40 -14.36
C ARG A 38 10.10 -0.82 -14.75
N CYS A 39 9.37 -0.29 -13.76
CA CYS A 39 8.08 0.32 -13.99
C CYS A 39 8.23 1.55 -14.90
N MET A 40 7.48 1.56 -16.01
CA MET A 40 7.45 2.67 -16.97
C MET A 40 6.14 3.48 -16.87
N LEU A 41 5.27 3.13 -15.92
CA LEU A 41 4.03 3.87 -15.67
C LEU A 41 4.36 5.21 -15.01
N ASP A 42 3.56 6.22 -15.31
CA ASP A 42 3.55 7.47 -14.56
C ASP A 42 2.88 7.23 -13.20
N VAL A 43 3.69 6.99 -12.17
CA VAL A 43 3.23 6.65 -10.83
C VAL A 43 3.49 7.81 -9.89
N GLN A 44 2.43 8.29 -9.24
CA GLN A 44 2.50 9.30 -8.19
C GLN A 44 2.32 8.61 -6.84
N THR A 45 3.35 8.63 -6.00
CA THR A 45 3.33 7.96 -4.69
C THR A 45 3.09 8.95 -3.56
N GLU A 46 2.23 8.59 -2.62
CA GLU A 46 1.95 9.40 -1.44
C GLU A 46 1.85 8.52 -0.20
N VAL A 47 2.56 8.87 0.86
CA VAL A 47 2.50 8.16 2.14
C VAL A 47 1.39 8.79 2.99
N LEU A 48 0.31 8.04 3.21
CA LEU A 48 -0.78 8.48 4.08
C LEU A 48 -0.49 8.21 5.55
N MET A 49 0.16 7.06 5.81
CA MET A 49 0.55 6.56 7.14
C MET A 49 1.51 5.39 6.98
N MET A 50 2.16 4.99 8.07
CA MET A 50 3.04 3.82 8.15
C MET A 50 2.72 3.06 9.42
N ILE A 51 1.67 2.23 9.38
CA ILE A 51 1.17 1.50 10.55
C ILE A 51 0.91 0.03 10.24
N ASP A 52 0.85 -0.77 11.30
CA ASP A 52 0.36 -2.14 11.20
C ASP A 52 -1.16 -2.12 10.95
N SER A 53 -1.65 -2.99 10.07
CA SER A 53 -3.09 -3.13 9.82
C SER A 53 -3.88 -3.44 11.08
N LEU A 54 -3.30 -4.18 12.04
CA LEU A 54 -3.92 -4.50 13.32
C LEU A 54 -4.12 -3.26 14.21
N GLU A 55 -3.36 -2.19 13.98
CA GLU A 55 -3.49 -0.93 14.70
C GLU A 55 -4.38 0.08 13.96
N MET A 56 -4.87 -0.27 12.76
CA MET A 56 -5.74 0.60 12.00
C MET A 56 -7.12 0.76 12.63
N ARG A 57 -7.56 2.01 12.75
CA ARG A 57 -8.87 2.40 13.29
C ARG A 57 -9.73 3.02 12.19
N GLU A 58 -11.00 3.22 12.49
CA GLU A 58 -11.97 3.85 11.57
C GLU A 58 -11.47 5.19 11.02
N ALA A 59 -10.84 6.03 11.85
CA ALA A 59 -10.28 7.32 11.41
C ALA A 59 -9.18 7.15 10.34
N HIS A 60 -8.37 6.09 10.42
CA HIS A 60 -7.36 5.79 9.42
C HIS A 60 -8.01 5.38 8.09
N ARG A 61 -9.04 4.50 8.15
CA ARG A 61 -9.79 4.07 6.97
C ARG A 61 -10.54 5.23 6.31
N ALA A 62 -11.13 6.12 7.11
CA ALA A 62 -11.77 7.34 6.62
C ALA A 62 -10.77 8.25 5.90
N ARG A 63 -9.54 8.39 6.41
CA ARG A 63 -8.47 9.11 5.72
C ARG A 63 -8.10 8.48 4.38
N ILE A 64 -8.03 7.16 4.28
CA ILE A 64 -7.78 6.45 3.01
C ILE A 64 -8.89 6.75 2.00
N VAL A 65 -10.17 6.65 2.41
CA VAL A 65 -11.31 6.99 1.54
C VAL A 65 -11.24 8.44 1.06
N GLN A 66 -10.93 9.37 1.97
CA GLN A 66 -10.84 10.78 1.64
C GLN A 66 -9.73 11.06 0.62
N ALA A 67 -8.55 10.46 0.82
CA ALA A 67 -7.45 10.56 -0.14
C ALA A 67 -7.83 10.00 -1.51
N CYS A 68 -8.51 8.85 -1.56
CA CYS A 68 -9.03 8.28 -2.81
C CYS A 68 -10.05 9.20 -3.51
N ARG A 69 -10.88 9.91 -2.74
CA ARG A 69 -11.86 10.85 -3.27
C ARG A 69 -11.21 12.12 -3.84
N GLU A 70 -10.17 12.62 -3.19
CA GLU A 70 -9.44 13.84 -3.57
C GLU A 70 -8.44 13.61 -4.71
N ALA A 71 -7.95 12.38 -4.87
CA ALA A 71 -7.04 12.02 -5.96
C ALA A 71 -7.67 12.35 -7.33
N VAL A 72 -6.89 13.02 -8.18
CA VAL A 72 -7.30 13.33 -9.57
C VAL A 72 -7.25 12.08 -10.45
N GLU A 73 -6.40 11.11 -10.10
CA GLU A 73 -6.23 9.87 -10.84
C GLU A 73 -7.46 8.95 -10.70
N SER A 74 -7.86 8.30 -11.80
CA SER A 74 -8.95 7.32 -11.81
C SER A 74 -8.49 5.90 -11.43
N ARG A 75 -7.18 5.66 -11.41
CA ARG A 75 -6.55 4.38 -11.04
C ARG A 75 -5.70 4.58 -9.80
N ILE A 76 -6.03 3.84 -8.74
CA ILE A 76 -5.42 3.96 -7.43
C ILE A 76 -4.98 2.58 -6.96
N VAL A 77 -3.73 2.46 -6.53
CA VAL A 77 -3.23 1.30 -5.79
C VAL A 77 -2.96 1.72 -4.35
N ILE A 78 -3.28 0.86 -3.39
CA ILE A 78 -3.05 1.11 -1.97
C ILE A 78 -2.22 -0.04 -1.41
N THR A 79 -1.00 0.23 -0.94
CA THR A 79 -0.24 -0.75 -0.18
C THR A 79 -0.78 -0.81 1.24
N HIS A 80 -1.06 -2.01 1.74
CA HIS A 80 -1.75 -2.23 3.00
C HIS A 80 -1.29 -3.53 3.67
N GLY A 81 -1.37 -3.58 5.00
CA GLY A 81 -1.15 -4.81 5.77
C GLY A 81 -2.25 -5.84 5.54
N THR A 82 -1.92 -7.13 5.53
CA THR A 82 -2.86 -8.18 5.11
C THR A 82 -3.93 -8.49 6.14
N ASP A 83 -3.66 -8.31 7.44
CA ASP A 83 -4.56 -8.74 8.53
C ASP A 83 -5.95 -8.10 8.47
N THR A 84 -6.01 -6.79 8.19
CA THR A 84 -7.29 -6.04 8.17
C THR A 84 -7.57 -5.41 6.79
N MET A 85 -6.97 -5.94 5.73
CA MET A 85 -7.15 -5.41 4.37
C MET A 85 -8.63 -5.45 3.93
N VAL A 86 -9.33 -6.51 4.32
CA VAL A 86 -10.75 -6.72 4.00
C VAL A 86 -11.63 -5.62 4.62
N ASP A 87 -11.35 -5.21 5.85
CA ASP A 87 -12.10 -4.14 6.53
C ASP A 87 -11.96 -2.81 5.78
N THR A 88 -10.74 -2.47 5.35
CA THR A 88 -10.50 -1.27 4.52
C THR A 88 -11.21 -1.38 3.17
N ALA A 89 -11.22 -2.57 2.56
CA ALA A 89 -11.94 -2.81 1.30
C ALA A 89 -13.45 -2.57 1.44
N GLN A 90 -14.05 -2.99 2.55
CA GLN A 90 -15.47 -2.76 2.81
C GLN A 90 -15.81 -1.28 2.92
N VAL A 91 -14.99 -0.50 3.64
CA VAL A 91 -15.19 0.96 3.78
C VAL A 91 -15.01 1.68 2.44
N LEU A 92 -14.03 1.28 1.62
CA LEU A 92 -13.83 1.82 0.28
C LEU A 92 -15.00 1.48 -0.67
N SER A 93 -15.50 0.24 -0.62
CA SER A 93 -16.65 -0.19 -1.40
C SER A 93 -17.90 0.61 -1.05
N ALA A 94 -18.16 0.82 0.23
CA ALA A 94 -19.29 1.63 0.70
C ALA A 94 -19.22 3.09 0.22
N ALA A 95 -18.02 3.63 -0.02
CA ALA A 95 -17.84 4.99 -0.53
C ALA A 95 -18.28 5.16 -2.00
N SER A 96 -18.43 4.06 -2.75
CA SER A 96 -18.97 4.03 -4.13
C SER A 96 -18.32 5.07 -5.06
N LEU A 97 -16.99 5.16 -5.04
CA LEU A 97 -16.23 6.09 -5.88
C LEU A 97 -16.16 5.55 -7.32
N ASP A 98 -16.33 6.42 -8.32
CA ASP A 98 -16.17 6.09 -9.74
C ASP A 98 -14.67 6.05 -10.12
N LYS A 99 -13.93 5.13 -9.50
CA LYS A 99 -12.48 4.94 -9.64
C LYS A 99 -12.12 3.46 -9.52
N THR A 100 -11.08 3.03 -10.22
CA THR A 100 -10.47 1.71 -10.01
C THR A 100 -9.53 1.79 -8.81
N ILE A 101 -9.86 1.08 -7.73
CA ILE A 101 -9.08 1.05 -6.49
C ILE A 101 -8.64 -0.38 -6.20
N VAL A 102 -7.34 -0.61 -6.16
CA VAL A 102 -6.73 -1.91 -5.89
C VAL A 102 -5.97 -1.87 -4.56
N LEU A 103 -6.38 -2.68 -3.60
CA LEU A 103 -5.59 -2.94 -2.39
C LEU A 103 -4.59 -4.05 -2.69
N THR A 104 -3.35 -3.87 -2.24
CA THR A 104 -2.30 -4.88 -2.35
C THR A 104 -1.48 -4.95 -1.07
N GLY A 105 -0.94 -6.12 -0.77
CA GLY A 105 -0.18 -6.41 0.44
C GLY A 105 0.84 -7.50 0.16
N ALA A 106 1.67 -7.81 1.15
CA ALA A 106 2.66 -8.87 1.09
C ALA A 106 2.57 -9.71 2.37
N MET A 107 2.91 -10.99 2.27
CA MET A 107 3.02 -11.87 3.44
C MET A 107 4.44 -11.88 4.01
N VAL A 108 5.44 -11.56 3.18
CA VAL A 108 6.86 -11.50 3.58
C VAL A 108 7.38 -10.08 3.38
N PRO A 109 8.07 -9.47 4.37
CA PRO A 109 8.61 -8.13 4.22
C PRO A 109 9.56 -8.00 3.03
N TYR A 110 9.49 -6.86 2.35
CA TYR A 110 10.28 -6.65 1.13
C TYR A 110 11.79 -6.80 1.37
N ALA A 111 12.27 -6.26 2.50
CA ALA A 111 13.67 -6.29 2.89
C ALA A 111 14.25 -7.72 3.04
N PHE A 112 13.42 -8.75 3.16
CA PHE A 112 13.86 -10.12 3.45
C PHE A 112 14.22 -10.93 2.19
N GLY A 113 14.11 -10.34 0.99
CA GLY A 113 14.64 -10.89 -0.27
C GLY A 113 13.76 -11.93 -0.99
N SER A 114 12.92 -12.68 -0.28
CA SER A 114 11.96 -13.67 -0.83
C SER A 114 10.50 -13.19 -0.81
N SER A 115 10.31 -11.87 -0.85
CA SER A 115 8.98 -11.23 -0.74
C SER A 115 8.10 -11.44 -1.97
N ASP A 116 6.82 -11.75 -1.71
CA ASP A 116 5.73 -11.73 -2.70
C ASP A 116 5.34 -10.30 -3.12
N GLY A 117 5.83 -9.27 -2.42
CA GLY A 117 5.47 -7.87 -2.65
C GLY A 117 5.80 -7.35 -4.06
N LEU A 118 6.90 -7.80 -4.68
CA LEU A 118 7.23 -7.37 -6.05
C LEU A 118 6.20 -7.86 -7.07
N PHE A 119 5.79 -9.13 -6.95
CA PHE A 119 4.79 -9.71 -7.83
C PHE A 119 3.43 -9.06 -7.58
N ASN A 120 3.01 -8.96 -6.32
CA ASN A 120 1.72 -8.40 -5.93
C ASN A 120 1.57 -6.92 -6.34
N LEU A 121 2.64 -6.12 -6.20
CA LEU A 121 2.65 -4.73 -6.67
C LEU A 121 2.55 -4.65 -8.19
N GLY A 122 3.34 -5.45 -8.92
CA GLY A 122 3.31 -5.48 -10.38
C GLY A 122 1.93 -5.87 -10.92
N SER A 123 1.29 -6.88 -10.32
CA SER A 123 -0.08 -7.27 -10.66
C SER A 123 -1.09 -6.16 -10.34
N ALA A 124 -1.00 -5.51 -9.18
CA ALA A 124 -1.91 -4.44 -8.79
C ALA A 124 -1.86 -3.24 -9.77
N LEU A 125 -0.66 -2.87 -10.23
CA LEU A 125 -0.45 -1.78 -11.20
C LEU A 125 -1.02 -2.07 -12.60
N SER A 126 -1.43 -3.31 -12.89
CA SER A 126 -1.95 -3.69 -14.22
C SER A 126 -3.42 -3.33 -14.44
N PHE A 127 -4.19 -3.05 -13.38
CA PHE A 127 -5.62 -2.67 -13.41
C PHE A 127 -5.83 -1.16 -13.39
#